data_AF-A0A7X5VMN1-F1
#
_entry.id   AF-A0A7X5VMN1-F1
#
_cell.length_a   1.000
_cell.length_b   1.000
_cell.length_c   1.000
_cell.angle_alpha   90.00
_cell.angle_beta   90.00
_cell.angle_gamma   90.00
#
_symmetry.space_group_name_H-M   'P 1'
#
loop_
_entity.id
_entity.type
_entity.pdbx_description
1 polymer ?
#
loop_
_entity_poly.entity_id
_entity_poly.type
_entity_poly.pdbx_seq_one_letter_code
_entity_poly.pdbx_strand_id
1 'polypeptide(L)'
;MSCPRGIRRPARPGCKQDMDGAMQVLELNVGHDPGSAYGLMMPGRLHMLEGGKGAAAGVLQRALDVEPDNERAGSMLERAENME
;
A
#
# COMPACT_ATOMS: atom_id res chain seq x y z
N MET A 1 -14.06 -0.16 -36.52
CA MET A 1 -12.59 -0.22 -36.37
C MET A 1 -12.23 -0.15 -34.91
N SER A 2 -11.46 -1.13 -34.45
CA SER A 2 -10.98 -1.30 -33.08
C SER A 2 -9.80 -0.37 -32.80
N CYS A 3 -9.90 0.47 -31.78
CA CYS A 3 -8.75 1.24 -31.28
C CYS A 3 -7.94 0.36 -30.32
N PRO A 4 -6.59 0.32 -30.44
CA PRO A 4 -5.75 -0.65 -29.75
C PRO A 4 -5.64 -0.31 -28.26
N ARG A 5 -5.76 -1.35 -27.41
CA ARG A 5 -5.42 -1.28 -25.98
C ARG A 5 -3.91 -1.24 -25.83
N GLY A 6 -3.37 -0.05 -25.69
CA GLY A 6 -1.96 0.16 -25.40
C GLY A 6 -1.68 1.59 -25.72
N ILE A 7 -1.68 2.48 -24.72
CA ILE A 7 -0.50 3.01 -24.01
C ILE A 7 -1.07 3.81 -22.83
N ARG A 8 -1.10 3.26 -21.62
CA ARG A 8 -1.43 4.05 -20.43
C ARG A 8 -0.20 4.85 -20.00
N ARG A 9 -0.13 6.12 -20.39
CA ARG A 9 0.37 7.27 -19.60
C ARG A 9 0.24 8.56 -20.40
N PRO A 10 -0.37 9.59 -19.81
CA PRO A 10 0.45 10.55 -19.09
C PRO A 10 0.09 10.59 -17.60
N ALA A 11 1.11 10.81 -16.78
CA ALA A 11 1.00 10.87 -15.33
C ALA A 11 0.64 12.29 -14.85
N ARG A 12 -0.24 12.32 -13.83
CA ARG A 12 -0.70 13.42 -12.95
C ARG A 12 -1.66 14.45 -13.57
N PRO A 13 -2.74 14.89 -12.87
CA PRO A 13 -2.82 15.10 -11.41
C PRO A 13 -4.04 14.47 -10.71
N GLY A 14 -3.85 13.90 -9.53
CA GLY A 14 -4.95 13.48 -8.66
C GLY A 14 -4.53 12.36 -7.74
N CYS A 15 -4.21 12.68 -6.48
CA CYS A 15 -3.77 11.75 -5.45
C CYS A 15 -4.73 10.57 -5.18
N LYS A 16 -5.90 10.50 -5.82
CA LYS A 16 -6.84 9.36 -5.73
C LYS A 16 -6.73 8.38 -6.89
N GLN A 17 -6.34 8.82 -8.09
CA GLN A 17 -6.40 7.98 -9.29
C GLN A 17 -5.18 7.06 -9.44
N ASP A 18 -4.05 7.42 -8.82
CA ASP A 18 -2.86 6.57 -8.72
C ASP A 18 -2.96 5.54 -7.57
N MET A 19 -3.90 5.70 -6.63
CA MET A 19 -4.08 4.79 -5.48
C MET A 19 -4.60 3.43 -5.93
N ASP A 20 -5.60 3.40 -6.81
CA ASP A 20 -6.21 2.16 -7.30
C ASP A 20 -5.22 1.30 -8.12
N GLY A 21 -4.42 1.96 -8.96
CA GLY A 21 -3.34 1.30 -9.69
C GLY A 21 -2.21 0.80 -8.77
N ALA A 22 -1.91 1.55 -7.70
CA ALA A 22 -0.94 1.14 -6.69
C ALA A 22 -1.44 -0.07 -5.89
N MET A 23 -2.72 -0.10 -5.48
CA MET A 23 -3.35 -1.25 -4.82
C MET A 23 -3.18 -2.52 -5.65
N GLN A 24 -3.54 -2.50 -6.93
CA GLN A 24 -3.43 -3.68 -7.79
C GLN A 24 -1.99 -4.20 -7.92
N VAL A 25 -1.01 -3.31 -8.04
CA VAL A 25 0.41 -3.71 -8.10
C VAL A 25 0.87 -4.27 -6.75
N LEU A 26 0.38 -3.73 -5.64
CA LEU A 26 0.72 -4.19 -4.30
C LEU A 26 0.07 -5.53 -3.95
N GLU A 27 -1.17 -5.77 -4.36
CA GLU A 27 -1.84 -7.07 -4.23
C GLU A 27 -1.10 -8.16 -5.01
N LEU A 28 -0.65 -7.85 -6.22
CA LEU A 28 0.20 -8.76 -7.00
C LEU A 28 1.54 -9.02 -6.30
N ASN A 29 2.14 -8.00 -5.69
CA ASN A 29 3.41 -8.13 -4.98
C ASN A 29 3.28 -8.98 -3.71
N VAL A 30 2.22 -8.78 -2.91
CA VAL A 30 1.91 -9.61 -1.73
C VAL A 30 1.56 -11.03 -2.14
N GLY A 31 0.91 -11.23 -3.29
CA GLY A 31 0.66 -12.57 -3.83
C GLY A 31 1.93 -13.29 -4.28
N HIS A 32 2.96 -12.54 -4.70
CA HIS A 32 4.21 -13.09 -5.19
C HIS A 32 5.25 -13.34 -4.08
N ASP A 33 5.22 -12.52 -3.03
CA ASP A 33 6.01 -12.70 -1.81
C ASP A 33 5.17 -12.28 -0.58
N PRO A 34 4.36 -13.21 -0.04
CA PRO A 34 3.53 -12.95 1.13
C PRO A 34 4.34 -12.82 2.43
N GLY A 35 5.65 -13.12 2.39
CA GLY A 35 6.56 -13.07 3.52
C GLY A 35 7.46 -11.83 3.54
N SER A 36 7.21 -10.84 2.69
CA SER A 36 7.95 -9.58 2.71
C SER A 36 7.19 -8.51 3.48
N ALA A 37 7.74 -8.07 4.62
CA ALA A 37 7.19 -6.93 5.36
C ALA A 37 7.12 -5.67 4.49
N TYR A 38 8.08 -5.50 3.58
CA TYR A 38 8.10 -4.41 2.61
C TYR A 38 6.88 -4.42 1.66
N GLY A 39 6.40 -5.61 1.29
CA GLY A 39 5.19 -5.80 0.49
C GLY A 39 3.92 -5.39 1.23
N LEU A 40 3.91 -5.50 2.56
CA LEU A 40 2.79 -5.13 3.43
C LEU A 40 2.85 -3.65 3.86
N MET A 41 4.04 -3.07 3.99
CA MET A 41 4.18 -1.66 4.36
C MET A 41 3.58 -0.67 3.36
N MET A 42 3.72 -0.96 2.07
CA MET A 42 3.22 -0.09 1.00
C MET A 42 1.68 0.03 0.96
N PRO A 43 0.90 -1.07 1.06
CA PRO A 43 -0.56 -0.98 1.19
C PRO A 43 -0.98 -0.33 2.51
N GLY A 44 -0.25 -0.59 3.61
CA GLY A 44 -0.46 0.12 4.87
C GLY A 44 -0.34 1.64 4.73
N ARG A 45 0.75 2.10 4.10
CA ARG A 45 0.96 3.52 3.78
C ARG A 45 -0.10 4.09 2.84
N LEU A 46 -0.60 3.29 1.90
CA LEU A 46 -1.64 3.71 0.97
C LEU A 46 -2.97 3.94 1.71
N HIS A 47 -3.35 3.01 2.58
CA HIS A 47 -4.51 3.15 3.44
C HIS A 47 -4.41 4.36 4.38
N MET A 48 -3.21 4.67 4.89
CA MET A 48 -2.99 5.90 5.65
C MET A 48 -3.27 7.16 4.81
N LEU A 49 -2.92 7.16 3.52
CA LEU A 49 -3.18 8.28 2.62
C LEU A 49 -4.65 8.37 2.17
N GLU A 50 -5.37 7.25 2.14
CA GLU A 50 -6.82 7.23 1.92
C GLU A 50 -7.63 7.61 3.17
N GLY A 51 -6.99 7.74 4.34
CA GLY A 51 -7.66 7.97 5.62
C GLY A 51 -8.21 6.69 6.26
N GLY A 52 -7.90 5.52 5.69
CA GLY A 52 -8.27 4.21 6.19
C GLY A 52 -7.38 3.77 7.35
N LYS A 53 -7.45 4.46 8.49
CA LYS A 53 -6.66 4.16 9.70
C LYS A 53 -6.67 2.68 10.11
N GLY A 54 -7.86 2.09 10.22
CA GLY A 54 -7.99 0.69 10.65
C GLY A 54 -7.41 -0.30 9.65
N ALA A 55 -7.58 -0.04 8.35
CA ALA A 55 -6.99 -0.86 7.29
C ALA A 55 -5.46 -0.72 7.30
N ALA A 56 -4.94 0.50 7.44
CA ALA A 56 -3.51 0.76 7.54
C ALA A 56 -2.86 0.03 8.73
N ALA A 57 -3.43 0.19 9.93
CA ALA A 57 -2.91 -0.46 11.13
C ALA A 57 -2.92 -1.98 11.01
N GLY A 58 -4.01 -2.57 10.50
CA GLY A 58 -4.09 -4.02 10.31
C GLY A 58 -3.05 -4.57 9.33
N VAL A 59 -2.76 -3.86 8.24
CA VAL A 59 -1.74 -4.29 7.27
C VAL A 59 -0.32 -4.09 7.83
N LEU A 60 -0.07 -3.00 8.55
CA LEU A 60 1.23 -2.70 9.16
C LEU A 60 1.55 -3.65 10.33
N GLN A 61 0.53 -4.05 11.10
CA GLN A 61 0.67 -5.08 12.13
C GLN A 61 1.16 -6.40 11.51
N ARG A 62 0.57 -6.82 10.39
CA ARG A 62 1.04 -8.02 9.67
C ARG A 62 2.46 -7.87 9.15
N ALA A 63 2.88 -6.66 8.75
CA ALA A 63 4.26 -6.41 8.35
C ALA A 63 5.22 -6.65 9.53
N LEU A 64 4.84 -6.27 10.75
CA LEU A 64 5.60 -6.53 11.97
C LEU A 64 5.52 -8.00 12.43
N ASP A 65 4.41 -8.69 12.17
CA ASP A 65 4.32 -10.14 12.44
C ASP A 65 5.30 -10.94 11.57
N VAL A 66 5.58 -10.44 10.36
CA VAL A 66 6.55 -11.03 9.42
C VAL A 66 7.98 -10.61 9.76
N GLU A 67 8.22 -9.31 9.97
CA GLU A 67 9.50 -8.76 10.41
C GLU A 67 9.32 -7.85 11.64
N PRO A 68 9.44 -8.40 12.86
CA PRO A 68 9.23 -7.63 14.08
C PRO A 68 10.32 -6.59 14.33
N ASP A 69 11.50 -6.75 13.73
CA ASP A 69 12.63 -5.81 13.82
C ASP A 69 12.56 -4.71 12.74
N ASN A 70 11.44 -4.62 12.00
CA ASN A 70 11.27 -3.61 10.97
C ASN A 70 10.82 -2.28 11.59
N GLU A 71 11.80 -1.47 12.01
CA GLU A 71 11.60 -0.14 12.60
C GLU A 71 10.66 0.75 11.76
N ARG A 72 10.72 0.57 10.44
CA ARG A 72 9.96 1.38 9.48
C ARG A 72 8.48 0.98 9.46
N ALA A 73 8.17 -0.30 9.60
CA ALA A 73 6.79 -0.78 9.77
C ALA A 73 6.21 -0.31 11.11
N GLY A 74 6.99 -0.36 12.19
CA GLY A 74 6.59 0.13 13.52
C GLY A 74 6.29 1.62 13.53
N SER A 75 7.19 2.42 12.95
CA SER A 75 6.98 3.87 12.81
C SER A 75 5.74 4.21 11.98
N MET A 76 5.41 3.40 10.98
CA MET A 76 4.20 3.59 10.18
C MET A 76 2.94 3.18 10.93
N LEU A 77 2.98 2.07 11.69
CA LEU A 77 1.86 1.60 12.50
C LEU A 77 1.48 2.66 13.54
N GLU A 78 2.47 3.16 14.29
CA GLU A 78 2.27 4.22 15.28
C GLU A 78 1.64 5.47 14.63
N ARG A 79 2.12 5.86 13.45
CA ARG A 79 1.53 6.97 12.70
C ARG A 79 0.10 6.69 12.23
N ALA A 80 -0.21 5.46 11.84
CA ALA A 80 -1.57 5.09 11.46
C ALA A 80 -2.50 5.16 12.67
N GLU A 81 -2.07 4.66 13.82
CA GLU A 81 -2.83 4.70 15.08
C GLU A 81 -3.02 6.11 15.64
N ASN A 82 -2.10 7.03 15.34
CA ASN A 82 -2.16 8.44 15.75
C ASN A 82 -2.88 9.36 14.74
N MET A 83 -3.43 8.84 13.64
CA MET A 83 -4.32 9.64 12.78
C MET A 83 -5.67 9.84 13.49
N GLU A 84 -6.01 11.09 13.80
CA GLU A 84 -7.31 11.52 14.35
C GLU A 84 -8.26 12.01 13.27
#